data_AF-A0A258HJF0-F1
#
_entry.id   AF-A0A258HJF0-F1
#
_cell.length_a   1.000
_cell.length_b   1.000
_cell.length_c   1.000
_cell.angle_alpha   90.00
_cell.angle_beta   90.00
_cell.angle_gamma   90.00
#
_symmetry.space_group_name_H-M   'P 1'
#
loop_
_entity.id
_entity.type
_entity.pdbx_description
1 polymer ?
#
loop_
_entity_poly.entity_id
_entity_poly.type
_entity_poly.pdbx_seq_one_letter_code
_entity_poly.pdbx_strand_id
1 'polypeptide(L)'
;MATAFTVIDPLVRDDLARRIFEHLQWLTARNAPPAGYQFLLPNGALLTVYDQVISGRRRLGLHAPRGPAKLFGPIRAWAWPRRVPDQGPWFSWPLSEKKLRKVHADIGYAVRVAFANRSDERRPRNILIDPYAEPGATG
;
A
#
# COMPACT_ATOMS: atom_id res chain seq x y z
N MET A 1 -7.22 11.81 27.40
CA MET A 1 -5.97 12.20 26.72
C MET A 1 -6.25 12.38 25.25
N ALA A 2 -6.16 13.60 24.72
CA ALA A 2 -6.33 13.84 23.29
C ALA A 2 -5.07 13.35 22.56
N THR A 3 -5.21 12.31 21.73
CA THR A 3 -4.14 11.88 20.84
C THR A 3 -3.88 13.02 19.86
N ALA A 4 -2.73 13.69 19.97
CA ALA A 4 -2.32 14.65 18.94
C ALA A 4 -2.25 13.90 17.61
N PHE A 5 -3.18 14.18 16.69
CA PHE A 5 -3.14 13.63 15.35
C PHE A 5 -1.87 14.14 14.69
N THR A 6 -0.85 13.28 14.58
CA THR A 6 0.38 13.65 13.89
C THR A 6 0.06 13.72 12.40
N VAL A 7 0.11 14.93 11.85
CA VAL A 7 -0.10 15.17 10.42
C VAL A 7 1.23 14.92 9.71
N ILE A 8 1.22 14.04 8.71
CA ILE A 8 2.38 13.84 7.84
C ILE A 8 2.53 15.04 6.89
N ASP A 9 3.75 15.51 6.71
CA ASP A 9 4.07 16.54 5.72
C ASP A 9 3.60 16.09 4.31
N PRO A 10 2.90 16.96 3.55
CA PRO A 10 2.39 16.60 2.22
C PRO A 10 3.47 16.15 1.22
N LEU A 11 4.65 16.75 1.23
CA LEU A 11 5.77 16.38 0.35
C LEU A 11 6.29 14.99 0.71
N VAL A 12 6.45 14.71 2.02
CA VAL A 12 6.85 13.38 2.51
C VAL A 12 5.80 12.32 2.13
N ARG A 13 4.52 12.65 2.28
CA ARG A 13 3.41 11.76 1.88
C ARG A 13 3.45 11.44 0.39
N ASP A 14 3.65 12.45 -0.45
CA ASP A 14 3.62 12.28 -1.91
C ASP A 14 4.85 11.52 -2.41
N ASP A 15 6.04 11.76 -1.83
CA ASP A 15 7.24 10.97 -2.09
C ASP A 15 7.05 9.50 -1.67
N LEU A 16 6.54 9.25 -0.45
CA LEU A 16 6.21 7.90 0.01
C LEU A 16 5.20 7.22 -0.92
N ALA A 17 4.19 7.95 -1.41
CA ALA A 17 3.20 7.38 -2.31
C ALA A 17 3.82 6.95 -3.64
N ARG A 18 4.77 7.72 -4.18
CA ARG A 18 5.54 7.37 -5.38
C ARG A 18 6.43 6.14 -5.15
N ARG A 19 7.18 6.12 -4.05
CA ARG A 19 8.06 4.99 -3.71
C ARG A 19 7.29 3.71 -3.48
N ILE A 20 6.19 3.77 -2.72
CA ILE A 20 5.31 2.61 -2.50
C ILE A 20 4.74 2.10 -3.84
N PHE A 21 4.36 3.00 -4.75
CA PHE A 21 3.92 2.60 -6.09
C PHE A 21 5.00 1.82 -6.85
N GLU A 22 6.24 2.31 -6.87
CA GLU A 22 7.38 1.64 -7.53
C GLU A 22 7.66 0.26 -6.91
N HIS A 23 7.67 0.17 -5.57
CA HIS A 23 7.79 -1.10 -4.85
C HIS A 23 6.67 -2.06 -5.20
N LEU A 24 5.42 -1.60 -5.27
CA LEU A 24 4.29 -2.46 -5.61
C LEU A 24 4.42 -3.01 -7.03
N GLN A 25 4.84 -2.21 -8.01
CA GLN A 25 5.12 -2.70 -9.36
C GLN A 25 6.19 -3.81 -9.34
N TRP A 26 7.30 -3.59 -8.61
CA TRP A 26 8.40 -4.56 -8.52
C TRP A 26 8.02 -5.85 -7.79
N LEU A 27 7.36 -5.72 -6.63
CA LEU A 27 6.99 -6.84 -5.75
C LEU A 27 5.96 -7.75 -6.40
N THR A 28 4.94 -7.16 -7.02
CA THR A 28 3.83 -7.90 -7.61
C THR A 28 4.17 -8.53 -8.96
N ALA A 29 5.29 -8.13 -9.57
CA ALA A 29 5.90 -8.84 -10.69
C ALA A 29 6.55 -10.17 -10.27
N ARG A 30 7.01 -10.26 -9.02
CA ARG A 30 7.82 -11.39 -8.51
C ARG A 30 7.06 -12.34 -7.59
N ASN A 31 6.02 -11.83 -6.93
CA ASN A 31 5.23 -12.58 -5.96
C ASN A 31 3.82 -12.81 -6.52
N ALA A 32 3.43 -14.07 -6.61
CA ALA A 32 2.06 -14.44 -6.95
C ALA A 32 1.11 -14.18 -5.76
N PRO A 33 -0.15 -13.78 -6.00
CA PRO A 33 -1.15 -13.73 -4.95
C PRO A 33 -1.48 -15.15 -4.44
N PRO A 34 -1.80 -15.34 -3.14
CA PRO A 34 -1.91 -14.32 -2.11
C PRO A 34 -0.54 -13.87 -1.57
N ALA A 35 -0.33 -12.56 -1.48
CA ALA A 35 0.87 -11.96 -0.91
C ALA A 35 0.54 -10.78 0.00
N GLY A 36 1.32 -10.60 1.05
CA GLY A 36 1.20 -9.52 2.01
C GLY A 36 2.47 -8.70 2.10
N TYR A 37 2.34 -7.38 2.11
CA TYR A 37 3.42 -6.41 2.17
C TYR A 37 3.15 -5.43 3.32
N GLN A 38 4.18 -4.99 4.02
CA GLN A 38 4.08 -3.93 5.04
C GLN A 38 5.17 -2.90 4.80
N PHE A 39 4.76 -1.65 4.57
CA PHE A 39 5.66 -0.53 4.38
C PHE A 39 5.88 0.19 5.71
N LEU A 40 7.14 0.30 6.14
CA LEU A 40 7.52 1.04 7.33
C LEU A 40 7.55 2.55 7.02
N LEU A 41 6.70 3.31 7.71
CA LEU A 41 6.60 4.76 7.59
C LEU A 41 7.59 5.45 8.56
N PRO A 42 7.97 6.72 8.32
CA PRO A 42 8.97 7.42 9.13
C PRO A 42 8.69 7.51 10.63
N ASN A 43 7.41 7.47 11.03
CA ASN A 43 7.01 7.50 12.44
C ASN A 43 6.88 6.11 13.08
N GLY A 44 7.38 5.06 12.42
CA GLY A 44 7.29 3.67 12.86
C GLY A 44 5.97 2.98 12.54
N ALA A 45 4.99 3.68 11.97
CA ALA A 45 3.75 3.06 11.54
C ALA A 45 3.95 2.16 10.30
N LEU A 46 3.02 1.24 10.08
CA LEU A 46 3.01 0.22 9.05
C LEU A 46 1.76 0.38 8.19
N LEU A 47 1.95 0.63 6.90
CA LEU A 47 0.89 0.48 5.91
C LEU A 47 0.93 -0.95 5.37
N THR A 48 -0.18 -1.68 5.55
CA THR A 48 -0.28 -3.05 5.05
C THR A 48 -0.89 -3.07 3.66
N VAL A 49 -0.37 -3.89 2.76
CA VAL A 49 -0.94 -4.12 1.43
C VAL A 49 -1.13 -5.61 1.23
N TYR A 50 -2.33 -6.01 0.78
CA TYR A 50 -2.63 -7.39 0.44
C TYR A 50 -2.96 -7.50 -1.04
N ASP A 51 -2.26 -8.41 -1.71
CA ASP A 51 -2.57 -8.85 -3.07
C ASP A 51 -3.25 -10.22 -2.97
N GLN A 52 -4.54 -10.28 -3.27
CA GLN A 52 -5.40 -11.43 -2.98
C GLN A 52 -6.28 -11.78 -4.16
N VAL A 53 -6.70 -13.04 -4.27
CA VAL A 53 -7.78 -13.44 -5.18
C VAL A 53 -9.08 -13.52 -4.38
N ILE A 54 -10.03 -12.64 -4.67
CA ILE A 54 -11.34 -12.60 -4.02
C ILE A 54 -12.41 -12.86 -5.10
N SER A 55 -13.22 -13.91 -4.89
CA SER A 55 -14.26 -14.33 -5.83
C SER A 55 -13.74 -14.51 -7.27
N GLY A 56 -12.59 -15.17 -7.41
CA GLY A 56 -11.94 -15.43 -8.70
C GLY A 56 -11.27 -14.21 -9.34
N ARG A 57 -11.23 -13.05 -8.67
CA ARG A 57 -10.59 -11.84 -9.20
C ARG A 57 -9.50 -11.33 -8.28
N ARG A 58 -8.31 -11.09 -8.84
CA ARG A 58 -7.20 -10.49 -8.11
C ARG A 58 -7.54 -9.06 -7.65
N ARG A 59 -7.19 -8.71 -6.42
CA ARG A 59 -7.43 -7.42 -5.76
C ARG A 59 -6.21 -7.02 -4.96
N LEU A 60 -5.86 -5.74 -5.06
CA LEU A 60 -4.82 -5.12 -4.25
C LEU A 60 -5.48 -4.18 -3.25
N GLY A 61 -5.45 -4.53 -1.97
CA GLY A 61 -6.01 -3.73 -0.88
C GLY A 61 -4.92 -3.04 -0.08
N LEU A 62 -5.07 -1.75 0.16
CA LEU A 62 -4.32 -0.99 1.16
C LEU A 62 -5.07 -1.06 2.49
N HIS A 63 -4.41 -1.44 3.58
CA HIS A 63 -5.00 -1.68 4.89
C HIS A 63 -4.23 -0.92 5.96
N ALA A 64 -4.99 -0.28 6.84
CA ALA A 64 -4.50 0.15 8.14
C ALA A 64 -5.69 0.19 9.12
N PRO A 65 -5.44 0.18 10.44
CA PRO A 65 -6.46 0.41 11.45
C PRO A 65 -7.23 1.70 11.15
N ARG A 66 -8.55 1.67 11.36
CA ARG A 66 -9.44 2.83 11.20
C ARG A 66 -10.20 3.13 12.47
N GLY A 67 -10.27 4.42 12.80
CA GLY A 67 -11.09 4.94 13.90
C GLY A 67 -10.56 4.55 15.29
N PRO A 68 -11.26 4.97 16.35
CA PRO A 68 -10.84 4.72 17.73
C PRO A 68 -10.84 3.23 18.09
N ALA A 69 -11.70 2.43 17.46
CA ALA A 69 -11.76 0.98 17.63
C ALA A 69 -10.66 0.22 16.87
N LYS A 70 -9.79 0.91 16.12
CA LYS A 70 -8.69 0.32 15.33
C LYS A 70 -9.14 -0.84 14.43
N LEU A 71 -10.34 -0.76 13.85
CA LEU A 71 -10.85 -1.80 12.96
C LEU A 71 -9.93 -1.92 11.75
N PHE A 72 -9.34 -3.10 11.55
CA PHE A 72 -8.39 -3.35 10.48
C PHE A 72 -9.13 -3.76 9.20
N GLY A 73 -9.01 -2.95 8.16
CA GLY A 73 -9.72 -3.20 6.90
C GLY A 73 -9.20 -2.35 5.74
N PRO A 74 -9.76 -2.56 4.53
CA PRO A 74 -9.26 -1.91 3.33
C PRO A 74 -9.58 -0.40 3.32
N ILE A 75 -8.52 0.39 3.60
CA ILE A 75 -8.13 1.68 2.98
C ILE A 75 -8.80 2.09 1.66
N ARG A 76 -8.26 1.46 0.66
CA ARG A 76 -8.48 1.59 -0.76
C ARG A 76 -8.20 0.21 -1.32
N ALA A 77 -8.88 -0.12 -2.40
CA ALA A 77 -8.61 -1.36 -3.09
C ALA A 77 -8.78 -1.15 -4.59
N TRP A 78 -7.97 -1.85 -5.35
CA TRP A 78 -8.11 -1.94 -6.79
C TRP A 78 -8.42 -3.38 -7.16
N ALA A 79 -9.31 -3.55 -8.14
CA ALA A 79 -9.60 -4.85 -8.72
C ALA A 79 -8.82 -5.00 -10.03
N TRP A 80 -8.27 -6.18 -10.27
CA TRP A 80 -7.50 -6.47 -11.46
C TRP A 80 -8.36 -6.22 -12.71
N PRO A 81 -7.87 -5.52 -13.75
CA PRO A 81 -8.70 -5.24 -14.92
C PRO A 81 -9.13 -6.53 -15.64
N ARG A 82 -10.40 -6.60 -16.09
CA ARG A 82 -10.94 -7.80 -16.77
C ARG A 82 -10.25 -8.17 -18.09
N ARG A 83 -9.55 -7.21 -18.72
CA ARG A 83 -8.92 -7.37 -20.04
C ARG A 83 -7.39 -7.47 -19.96
N VAL A 84 -6.84 -7.65 -18.76
CA VAL A 84 -5.40 -7.84 -18.52
C VAL A 84 -5.23 -9.30 -18.09
N PRO A 85 -4.22 -10.02 -18.61
CA PRO A 85 -3.93 -11.39 -18.18
C PRO A 85 -3.91 -11.49 -16.65
N ASP A 86 -4.44 -12.59 -16.09
CA ASP A 86 -4.63 -12.74 -14.63
C ASP A 86 -3.31 -12.78 -13.83
N GLN A 87 -2.19 -12.81 -14.54
CA GLN A 87 -0.84 -12.84 -14.00
C GLN A 87 -0.05 -11.63 -14.50
N GLY A 88 0.68 -10.98 -13.60
CA GLY A 88 1.55 -9.87 -13.95
C GLY A 88 1.73 -8.84 -12.83
N PRO A 89 2.56 -7.82 -13.04
CA PRO A 89 2.71 -6.73 -12.09
C PRO A 89 1.45 -5.87 -12.02
N TRP A 90 1.11 -5.40 -10.83
CA TRP A 90 0.14 -4.32 -10.70
C TRP A 90 0.64 -3.05 -11.39
N PHE A 91 -0.26 -2.35 -12.07
CA PHE A 91 0.01 -1.08 -12.76
C PHE A 91 1.05 -1.14 -13.89
N SER A 92 1.30 -2.31 -14.47
CA SER A 92 2.18 -2.45 -15.65
C SER A 92 1.48 -2.26 -16.99
N TRP A 93 0.15 -2.31 -17.02
CA TRP A 93 -0.64 -2.05 -18.22
C TRP A 93 -0.77 -0.55 -18.49
N PRO A 94 -1.08 -0.13 -19.74
CA PRO A 94 -1.30 1.27 -20.06
C PRO A 94 -2.38 1.90 -19.16
N LEU A 95 -1.95 2.83 -18.31
CA LEU A 95 -2.81 3.66 -17.49
C LEU A 95 -2.79 5.08 -18.06
N SER A 96 -3.97 5.70 -18.19
CA SER A 96 -4.01 7.13 -18.47
C SER A 96 -3.41 7.91 -17.31
N GLU A 97 -2.84 9.08 -17.58
CA GLU A 97 -2.29 9.94 -16.52
C GLU A 97 -3.29 10.21 -15.40
N LYS A 98 -4.57 10.40 -15.74
CA LYS A 98 -5.64 10.58 -14.76
C LYS A 98 -5.74 9.39 -13.80
N LYS A 99 -5.60 8.17 -14.30
CA LYS A 99 -5.63 6.94 -13.47
C LYS A 99 -4.35 6.82 -12.64
N LEU A 100 -3.18 7.12 -13.20
CA LEU A 100 -1.92 7.14 -12.45
C LEU A 100 -1.99 8.14 -11.29
N ARG A 101 -2.39 9.39 -11.56
CA ARG A 101 -2.61 10.42 -10.52
C ARG A 101 -3.57 9.94 -9.44
N LYS A 102 -4.65 9.26 -9.82
CA LYS A 102 -5.59 8.67 -8.86
C LYS A 102 -4.95 7.58 -8.00
N VAL A 103 -4.14 6.68 -8.57
CA VAL A 103 -3.44 5.63 -7.83
C VAL A 103 -2.50 6.24 -6.79
N HIS A 104 -1.66 7.21 -7.20
CA HIS A 104 -0.79 7.92 -6.26
C HIS A 104 -1.57 8.62 -5.14
N ALA A 105 -2.68 9.29 -5.47
CA ALA A 105 -3.53 9.94 -4.48
C ALA A 105 -4.17 8.94 -3.49
N ASP A 106 -4.61 7.78 -3.97
CA ASP A 106 -5.17 6.71 -3.14
C ASP A 106 -4.10 6.09 -2.21
N ILE A 107 -2.86 5.91 -2.69
CA ILE A 107 -1.72 5.47 -1.85
C ILE A 107 -1.39 6.54 -0.81
N GLY A 108 -1.24 7.81 -1.21
CA GLY A 108 -0.95 8.92 -0.29
C GLY A 108 -2.02 9.08 0.80
N TYR A 109 -3.29 8.86 0.45
CA TYR A 109 -4.37 8.83 1.43
C TYR A 109 -4.19 7.69 2.45
N ALA A 110 -3.83 6.47 2.00
CA ALA A 110 -3.59 5.35 2.89
C ALA A 110 -2.37 5.55 3.79
N VAL A 111 -1.28 6.12 3.27
CA VAL A 111 -0.10 6.55 4.05
C VAL A 111 -0.52 7.50 5.16
N ARG A 112 -1.28 8.55 4.83
CA ARG A 112 -1.78 9.52 5.82
C ARG A 112 -2.59 8.85 6.93
N VAL A 113 -3.47 7.91 6.57
CA VAL A 113 -4.31 7.19 7.55
C VAL A 113 -3.46 6.27 8.44
N ALA A 114 -2.54 5.48 7.85
CA ALA A 114 -1.65 4.61 8.61
C ALA A 114 -0.75 5.41 9.57
N PHE A 115 -0.21 6.53 9.09
CA PHE A 115 0.62 7.44 9.86
C PHE A 115 -0.15 8.05 11.04
N ALA A 116 -1.34 8.59 10.80
CA ALA A 116 -2.17 9.21 11.83
C ALA A 116 -2.64 8.22 12.90
N ASN A 117 -2.93 6.97 12.50
CA ASN A 117 -3.42 5.94 13.42
C ASN A 117 -2.31 5.14 14.11
N ARG A 118 -1.03 5.46 13.85
CA ARG A 118 0.15 4.77 14.41
C ARG A 118 0.02 3.26 14.37
N SER A 119 -0.25 2.73 13.18
CA SER A 119 -0.41 1.30 12.97
C SER A 119 0.92 0.57 13.16
N ASP A 120 1.22 0.02 14.33
CA ASP A 120 2.51 -0.63 14.62
C ASP A 120 2.44 -2.17 14.55
N GLU A 121 1.27 -2.73 14.24
CA GLU A 121 1.08 -4.17 14.23
C GLU A 121 1.80 -4.85 13.05
N ARG A 122 2.96 -5.46 13.34
CA ARG A 122 3.70 -6.30 12.42
C ARG A 122 2.96 -7.63 12.19
N ARG A 123 2.70 -7.95 10.92
CA ARG A 123 2.06 -9.21 10.48
C ARG A 123 3.16 -10.19 10.05
N PRO A 124 3.41 -11.29 10.79
CA PRO A 124 4.59 -12.14 10.59
C PRO A 124 4.80 -12.69 9.17
N ARG A 125 3.71 -12.91 8.43
CA ARG A 125 3.76 -13.46 7.06
C ARG A 125 3.92 -12.42 5.96
N ASN A 126 3.86 -11.13 6.30
CA ASN A 126 3.99 -10.07 5.31
C ASN A 126 5.47 -9.72 5.14
N ILE A 127 5.88 -9.37 3.92
CA ILE A 127 7.21 -8.86 3.63
C ILE A 127 7.29 -7.43 4.17
N LEU A 128 8.25 -7.15 5.05
CA LEU A 128 8.51 -5.79 5.55
C LEU A 128 9.38 -5.05 4.53
N ILE A 129 9.01 -3.81 4.22
CA ILE A 129 9.63 -3.01 3.18
C ILE A 129 9.94 -1.64 3.76
N ASP A 130 11.19 -1.21 3.61
CA ASP A 130 11.54 0.20 3.73
C ASP A 130 11.22 0.90 2.39
N PRO A 131 10.26 1.84 2.35
CA PRO A 131 9.92 2.55 1.13
C PRO A 131 11.09 3.43 0.61
N TYR A 132 12.05 3.82 1.45
CA TYR A 132 13.19 4.62 1.01
C TYR A 132 14.31 3.81 0.36
N ALA A 133 14.36 2.51 0.63
CA ALA A 133 15.24 1.59 -0.08
C ALA A 133 14.81 1.44 -1.55
N GLU A 134 15.76 1.11 -2.42
CA GLU A 134 15.45 0.81 -3.82
C GLU A 134 14.54 -0.43 -3.94
N PRO A 135 13.61 -0.47 -4.91
CA PRO A 135 12.82 -1.66 -5.16
C PRO A 135 13.69 -2.90 -5.41
N GLY A 136 13.61 -3.85 -4.48
CA GLY A 136 14.40 -5.10 -4.53
C GLY A 136 15.71 -5.09 -3.76
N ALA A 137 16.08 -3.96 -3.13
CA ALA A 137 17.11 -3.97 -2.10
C ALA A 137 16.56 -4.73 -0.88
N THR A 138 17.03 -5.96 -0.67
CA THR A 138 16.80 -6.69 0.59
C THR A 138 17.75 -6.11 1.63
N GLY A 139 17.19 -5.40 2.61
CA GLY A 139 17.85 -5.12 3.89
C GLY A 139 17.77 -6.31 4.82
#